data_AF-N1U647-F1
#
_entry.id   AF-N1U647-F1
#
_cell.length_a   1.000
_cell.length_b   1.000
_cell.length_c   1.000
_cell.angle_alpha   90.00
_cell.angle_beta   90.00
_cell.angle_gamma   90.00
#
_symmetry.space_group_name_H-M   'P 1'
#
loop_
_entity.id
_entity.type
_entity.pdbx_description
1 polymer ?
#
loop_
_entity_poly.entity_id
_entity_poly.type
_entity_poly.pdbx_seq_one_letter_code
_entity_poly.pdbx_strand_id
1 'polypeptide(L)'
;MISWIRNLAGIATMLGLLGTVIGISVAFEEMKNAGTVSLEIFSEGIRLALNTTIQGLCVAIPSVLGFQYLKIILHKTEIELKSSIDNKNADTIKTWK
;
A
#
# COMPACT_ATOMS: atom_id res chain seq x y z
N MET A 1 -12.89 7.75 -5.85
CA MET A 1 -12.13 6.80 -6.69
C MET A 1 -10.66 6.68 -6.26
N ILE A 2 -9.94 7.78 -6.03
CA ILE A 2 -8.51 7.81 -5.64
C ILE A 2 -8.13 6.92 -4.42
N SER A 3 -9.04 6.72 -3.45
CA SER A 3 -8.78 5.87 -2.27
C SER A 3 -8.49 4.40 -2.57
N TRP A 4 -8.87 3.89 -3.75
CA TRP A 4 -8.66 2.48 -4.11
C TRP A 4 -7.17 2.12 -4.20
N ILE A 5 -6.33 3.04 -4.69
CA ILE A 5 -4.87 2.84 -4.80
C ILE A 5 -4.25 2.62 -3.41
N ARG A 6 -4.67 3.41 -2.43
CA ARG A 6 -4.21 3.28 -1.03
C ARG A 6 -4.64 1.94 -0.43
N ASN A 7 -5.87 1.51 -0.69
CA ASN A 7 -6.36 0.22 -0.20
C ASN A 7 -5.61 -0.95 -0.85
N LEU A 8 -5.34 -0.87 -2.16
CA LEU A 8 -4.57 -1.88 -2.89
C LEU A 8 -3.14 -2.02 -2.35
N ALA A 9 -2.49 -0.89 -2.01
CA ALA A 9 -1.18 -0.89 -1.37
C ALA A 9 -1.19 -1.58 0.01
N GLY A 10 -2.26 -1.36 0.79
CA GLY A 10 -2.46 -2.06 2.06
C GLY A 10 -2.61 -3.57 1.86
N ILE A 11 -3.45 -3.99 0.90
CA ILE A 11 -3.67 -5.40 0.57
C ILE A 11 -2.37 -6.07 0.09
N ALA A 12 -1.57 -5.39 -0.74
CA ALA A 12 -0.28 -5.92 -1.21
C ALA A 12 0.68 -6.23 -0.06
N THR A 13 0.76 -5.35 0.93
CA THR A 13 1.57 -5.57 2.15
C THR A 13 1.06 -6.77 2.94
N MET A 14 -0.26 -6.87 3.12
CA MET A 14 -0.89 -7.98 3.84
C MET A 14 -0.68 -9.32 3.12
N LEU A 15 -0.68 -9.34 1.79
CA LEU A 15 -0.35 -10.52 0.99
C LEU A 15 1.12 -10.93 1.14
N GLY A 16 2.05 -9.98 1.19
CA GLY A 16 3.46 -10.27 1.47
C GLY A 16 3.66 -10.94 2.84
N LEU A 17 2.95 -10.44 3.86
CA LEU A 17 2.92 -11.03 5.20
C LEU A 17 2.28 -12.43 5.19
N LEU A 18 1.18 -12.63 4.46
CA LEU A 18 0.56 -13.95 4.31
C LEU A 18 1.57 -14.97 3.75
N GLY A 19 2.36 -14.56 2.76
CA GLY A 19 3.45 -15.39 2.22
C GLY A 19 4.48 -15.82 3.27
N THR A 20 4.74 -14.99 4.29
CA THR A 20 5.65 -15.37 5.39
C THR A 20 5.10 -16.51 6.23
N VAL A 21 3.80 -16.46 6.53
CA VAL A 21 3.11 -17.49 7.31
C VAL A 21 3.10 -18.80 6.54
N ILE A 22 2.84 -18.75 5.23
CA ILE A 22 2.87 -19.92 4.36
C ILE A 22 4.28 -20.52 4.30
N GLY A 23 5.32 -19.70 4.08
CA GLY A 23 6.70 -20.19 3.98
C GLY A 23 7.18 -20.89 5.26
N ILE A 24 6.85 -20.34 6.43
CA ILE A 24 7.15 -20.96 7.72
C ILE A 24 6.32 -22.24 7.92
N SER A 25 5.04 -22.25 7.53
CA SER A 25 4.19 -23.43 7.62
C SER A 25 4.72 -24.60 6.78
N VAL A 26 5.17 -24.33 5.55
CA VAL A 26 5.78 -25.34 4.68
C VAL A 26 7.06 -25.90 5.29
N ALA A 27 7.91 -25.03 5.85
CA ALA A 27 9.15 -25.45 6.51
C ALA A 27 8.90 -26.45 7.66
N PHE A 28 7.86 -26.20 8.46
CA PHE A 28 7.47 -27.12 9.54
C PHE A 28 6.89 -28.44 9.00
N GLU A 29 6.15 -28.40 7.90
CA GLU A 29 5.60 -29.61 7.29
C GLU A 29 6.71 -30.50 6.69
N GLU A 30 7.69 -29.90 6.03
CA GLU A 30 8.87 -30.62 5.51
C GLU A 30 9.72 -31.23 6.63
N MET A 31 9.93 -30.49 7.72
CA MET A 31 10.63 -31.00 8.90
C MET A 31 9.89 -32.18 9.55
N LYS A 32 8.55 -32.12 9.61
CA LYS A 32 7.72 -33.23 10.09
C LYS A 32 7.88 -34.47 9.20
N ASN A 33 7.87 -34.29 7.88
CA ASN A 33 7.99 -35.38 6.92
C ASN A 33 9.39 -36.00 6.89
N ALA A 34 10.44 -35.19 7.09
CA ALA A 34 11.81 -35.66 7.20
C ALA A 34 12.07 -36.47 8.48
N GLY A 35 11.23 -36.33 9.51
CA GLY A 35 11.39 -37.00 10.80
C GLY A 35 12.60 -36.52 11.61
N THR A 36 13.29 -35.48 11.13
CA THR A 36 14.47 -34.88 11.77
C THR A 36 14.38 -33.36 11.68
N VAL A 37 14.85 -32.69 12.73
CA VAL A 37 14.97 -31.24 12.76
C VAL A 37 16.21 -30.82 11.96
N SER A 38 16.03 -30.53 10.68
CA SER A 38 17.07 -29.93 9.84
C SER A 38 16.98 -28.40 9.86
N LEU A 39 18.03 -27.76 10.37
CA LEU A 39 18.21 -26.31 10.33
C LEU A 39 18.27 -25.77 8.89
N GLU A 40 18.72 -26.61 7.96
CA GLU A 40 18.87 -26.23 6.55
C GLU A 40 17.49 -26.04 5.90
N ILE A 41 16.58 -27.02 6.06
CA ILE A 41 15.18 -26.94 5.61
C ILE A 41 14.48 -25.72 6.24
N PHE A 42 14.69 -25.51 7.53
CA PHE A 42 14.09 -24.37 8.23
C PHE A 42 14.59 -23.02 7.69
N SER A 43 15.89 -22.92 7.42
CA SER A 43 16.50 -21.70 6.86
C SER A 43 15.98 -21.37 5.46
N GLU A 44 15.69 -22.38 4.65
CA GLU A 44 15.12 -22.19 3.31
C GLU A 44 13.69 -21.66 3.37
N GLY A 45 12.85 -22.21 4.26
CA GLY A 45 11.48 -21.73 4.46
C GLY A 45 11.42 -20.28 4.97
N ILE A 46 12.33 -19.89 5.85
CA ILE A 46 12.47 -18.49 6.28
C ILE A 46 12.94 -17.60 5.12
N ARG A 47 13.90 -18.05 4.32
CA ARG A 47 14.37 -17.30 3.15
C ARG A 47 13.23 -17.03 2.17
N LEU A 48 12.39 -18.03 1.93
CA LEU A 48 11.20 -17.90 1.10
C LEU A 48 10.21 -16.89 1.70
N ALA A 49 9.92 -17.01 3.00
CA ALA A 49 9.04 -16.08 3.73
C ALA A 49 9.52 -14.62 3.65
N LEU A 50 10.82 -14.38 3.80
CA LEU A 50 11.38 -13.03 3.70
C LEU A 50 11.28 -12.47 2.28
N ASN A 51 11.52 -13.31 1.27
CA ASN A 51 11.43 -12.89 -0.13
C ASN A 51 10.00 -12.44 -0.52
N THR A 52 8.96 -13.10 -0.02
CA THR A 52 7.57 -12.66 -0.31
C THR A 52 7.24 -11.32 0.35
N THR A 53 7.83 -11.02 1.50
CA THR A 53 7.68 -9.70 2.15
C THR A 53 8.32 -8.60 1.32
N ILE A 54 9.53 -8.86 0.80
CA ILE A 54 10.23 -7.93 -0.09
C ILE A 54 9.35 -7.61 -1.30
N GLN A 55 8.78 -8.62 -1.94
CA GLN A 55 7.89 -8.45 -3.09
C GLN A 55 6.64 -7.63 -2.76
N GLY A 56 6.00 -7.90 -1.61
CA GLY A 56 4.85 -7.12 -1.14
C GLY A 56 5.18 -5.65 -0.92
N LEU A 57 6.35 -5.36 -0.32
CA LEU A 57 6.83 -4.00 -0.11
C LEU A 57 7.22 -3.29 -1.41
N CYS A 58 7.82 -4.01 -2.38
CA CYS A 58 8.15 -3.48 -3.70
C CYS A 58 6.93 -2.94 -4.44
N VAL A 59 5.73 -3.50 -4.22
CA VAL A 59 4.49 -3.00 -4.82
C VAL A 59 3.81 -1.94 -3.95
N ALA A 60 3.85 -2.10 -2.62
CA ALA A 60 3.19 -1.19 -1.69
C ALA A 60 3.80 0.21 -1.68
N ILE A 61 5.14 0.33 -1.65
CA ILE A 61 5.84 1.62 -1.55
C ILE A 61 5.53 2.54 -2.75
N PRO A 62 5.68 2.11 -4.01
CA PRO A 62 5.33 2.94 -5.16
C PRO A 62 3.85 3.33 -5.18
N SER A 63 2.97 2.42 -4.78
CA SER A 63 1.53 2.66 -4.76
C SER A 63 1.12 3.77 -3.77
N VAL A 64 1.73 3.79 -2.57
CA VAL A 64 1.48 4.85 -1.58
C VAL A 64 2.04 6.19 -2.04
N LEU A 65 3.25 6.20 -2.62
CA LEU A 65 3.86 7.42 -3.15
C LEU A 65 3.01 8.02 -4.29
N GLY A 66 2.56 7.18 -5.23
CA GLY A 66 1.67 7.60 -6.31
C GLY A 66 0.34 8.16 -5.80
N PHE A 67 -0.26 7.51 -4.79
CA PHE A 67 -1.48 8.01 -4.15
C PHE A 67 -1.27 9.40 -3.53
N GLN A 68 -0.16 9.61 -2.82
CA GLN A 68 0.13 10.89 -2.18
C GLN A 68 0.33 12.01 -3.20
N TYR A 69 1.04 11.73 -4.30
CA TYR A 69 1.25 12.69 -5.40
C TYR A 69 -0.08 13.12 -6.04
N LEU A 70 -0.94 12.16 -6.37
CA LEU A 70 -2.23 12.44 -7.00
C LEU A 70 -3.16 13.24 -6.09
N LYS A 71 -3.10 12.97 -4.77
CA LYS A 71 -3.86 13.72 -3.76
C LYS A 71 -3.45 15.19 -3.69
N ILE A 72 -2.15 15.49 -3.80
CA ILE A 72 -1.64 16.86 -3.79
C ILE A 72 -2.17 17.65 -5.00
N ILE A 73 -2.17 17.04 -6.19
CA ILE A 73 -2.67 17.69 -7.41
C ILE A 73 -4.15 18.02 -7.27
N LEU A 74 -4.97 17.04 -6.84
CA LEU A 74 -6.41 17.26 -6.65
C LEU A 74 -6.71 18.38 -5.65
N HIS A 75 -5.94 18.45 -4.56
CA HIS A 75 -6.13 19.49 -3.56
C HIS A 75 -5.78 20.88 -4.09
N LYS A 76 -4.75 21.01 -4.94
CA LYS A 76 -4.43 22.29 -5.59
C LYS A 76 -5.58 22.78 -6.46
N THR A 77 -6.16 21.89 -7.28
CA THR A 77 -7.30 22.23 -8.14
C THR A 77 -8.53 22.61 -7.33
N GLU A 78 -8.75 21.97 -6.18
CA GLU A 78 -9.86 22.32 -5.27
C GLU A 78 -9.72 23.72 -4.69
N ILE A 79 -8.50 24.10 -4.26
CA ILE A 79 -8.23 25.43 -3.70
C ILE A 79 -8.48 26.52 -4.75
N GLU A 80 -8.03 26.31 -5.98
CA GLU A 80 -8.16 27.29 -7.07
C GLU A 80 -9.62 27.47 -7.54
N LEU A 81 -10.41 26.40 -7.50
CA LEU A 81 -11.86 26.46 -7.71
C LEU A 81 -12.57 27.24 -6.60
N LYS A 82 -12.20 27.01 -5.33
CA LYS A 82 -12.79 27.71 -4.18
C LYS A 82 -12.50 29.20 -4.22
N SER A 83 -11.27 29.61 -4.54
CA SER A 83 -10.92 31.04 -4.64
C SER A 83 -11.63 31.73 -5.82
N SER A 84 -11.86 31.04 -6.93
CA SER A 84 -12.60 31.58 -8.07
C SER A 84 -14.10 31.77 -7.79
N ILE A 85 -14.70 30.86 -6.99
CA ILE A 85 -16.10 30.97 -6.55
C ILE A 85 -16.25 32.11 -5.53
N ASP A 86 -15.33 32.22 -4.58
CA ASP A 86 -15.36 33.25 -3.55
C ASP A 86 -15.23 34.67 -4.13
N ASN A 87 -14.31 34.86 -5.09
CA ASN A 87 -14.14 36.14 -5.79
C ASN A 87 -15.41 36.54 -6.57
N LYS A 88 -16.03 35.57 -7.27
CA LYS A 88 -17.27 35.82 -8.02
C LYS A 88 -18.47 36.15 -7.10
N ASN A 89 -18.50 35.60 -5.89
CA ASN A 89 -19.49 35.94 -4.87
C ASN A 89 -19.23 37.35 -4.28
N ALA A 90 -17.98 37.75 -4.09
CA ALA A 90 -17.64 39.09 -3.61
C ALA A 90 -18.06 40.19 -4.62
N ASP A 91 -17.89 39.94 -5.91
CA ASP A 91 -18.29 40.87 -6.98
C ASP A 91 -19.82 40.99 -7.10
N THR A 92 -20.56 39.88 -6.97
CA THR A 92 -22.03 39.92 -7.00
C THR A 92 -22.60 40.70 -5.81
N ILE A 93 -22.03 40.59 -4.61
CA ILE A 93 -22.49 41.35 -3.44
C ILE A 93 -22.22 42.86 -3.59
N LYS A 94 -21.14 43.26 -4.28
CA LYS A 94 -20.87 44.67 -4.61
C LYS A 94 -21.82 45.25 -5.65
N THR A 95 -22.36 44.44 -6.57
CA THR A 95 -23.29 44.93 -7.61
C THR A 95 -24.71 45.20 -7.10
N TRP A 96 -25.10 44.66 -5.94
CA TRP A 96 -26.40 44.91 -5.31
C TRP A 96 -26.36 45.98 -4.20
N LYS A 97 -25.24 46.70 -4.07
CA LYS A 97 -25.00 47.72 -3.05
C LYS A 97 -24.68 49.05 -3.70
#